data_AF-A0A848VGA6-F1
#
_entry.id   AF-A0A848VGA6-F1
#
_cell.length_a   1.000
_cell.length_b   1.000
_cell.length_c   1.000
_cell.angle_alpha   90.00
_cell.angle_beta   90.00
_cell.angle_gamma   90.00
#
_symmetry.space_group_name_H-M   'P 1'
#
loop_
_entity.id
_entity.type
_entity.pdbx_description
1 polymer ?
#
loop_
_entity_poly.entity_id
_entity_poly.type
_entity_poly.pdbx_seq_one_letter_code
_entity_poly.pdbx_strand_id
1 'polypeptide(L)'
;MRRVLFIALLLTGCVQEEEREIVVPDSTMIVVLADLHLADARARLPDQAIGLRDSVLAYHGLDSTTFELAMDGLLDYPQELTRLYDSVLDRLNAARSMQ
;
A
#
# COMPACT_ATOMS: atom_id res chain seq x y z
N MET A 1 -25.67 18.75 -46.44
CA MET A 1 -24.43 18.16 -45.87
C MET A 1 -23.99 18.94 -44.63
N ARG A 2 -24.73 18.83 -43.51
CA ARG A 2 -24.56 19.68 -42.30
C ARG A 2 -24.85 18.87 -41.04
N ARG A 3 -24.19 17.72 -40.86
CA ARG A 3 -24.34 16.83 -39.68
C ARG A 3 -23.06 16.07 -39.30
N VAL A 4 -21.88 16.54 -39.71
CA VAL A 4 -20.61 15.81 -39.44
C VAL A 4 -19.75 16.51 -38.37
N LEU A 5 -20.11 17.72 -37.92
CA LEU A 5 -19.24 18.55 -37.08
C LEU A 5 -19.43 18.39 -35.55
N PHE A 6 -20.19 17.41 -35.06
CA PHE A 6 -20.47 17.28 -33.61
C PHE A 6 -19.74 16.14 -32.90
N ILE A 7 -18.99 15.29 -33.63
CA ILE A 7 -18.35 14.10 -33.03
C ILE A 7 -16.93 14.37 -32.54
N ALA A 8 -16.30 15.49 -32.92
CA ALA A 8 -14.91 15.78 -32.59
C ALA A 8 -14.68 16.36 -31.17
N LEU A 9 -15.74 16.63 -30.38
CA LEU A 9 -15.63 17.40 -29.13
C LEU A 9 -15.68 16.56 -27.84
N LEU A 10 -15.71 15.22 -27.92
CA LEU A 10 -15.88 14.35 -26.73
C LEU A 10 -14.62 13.60 -26.29
N LEU A 11 -13.44 13.91 -26.85
CA LEU A 11 -12.20 13.18 -26.57
C LEU A 11 -11.17 13.92 -25.70
N THR A 12 -11.50 15.10 -25.16
CA THR A 12 -10.63 15.79 -24.19
C THR A 12 -11.09 15.49 -22.76
N GLY A 13 -11.20 14.21 -22.42
CA GLY A 13 -11.20 13.78 -21.02
C GLY A 13 -9.76 13.78 -20.55
N CYS A 14 -9.25 14.93 -20.12
CA CYS A 14 -7.99 14.96 -19.40
C CYS A 14 -8.20 14.18 -18.09
N VAL A 15 -7.67 12.96 -18.03
CA VAL A 15 -7.29 12.37 -16.76
C VAL A 15 -6.29 13.36 -16.15
N GLN A 16 -6.75 14.09 -15.15
CA GLN A 16 -5.88 14.88 -14.31
C GLN A 16 -5.24 13.86 -13.38
N GLU A 17 -3.98 13.52 -13.67
CA GLU A 17 -3.17 12.66 -12.82
C GLU A 17 -2.94 13.42 -11.52
N GLU A 18 -3.77 13.12 -10.52
CA GLU A 18 -3.65 13.65 -9.18
C GLU A 18 -2.47 12.93 -8.51
N GLU A 19 -1.50 13.71 -8.02
CA GLU A 19 -0.35 13.14 -7.32
C GLU A 19 -0.77 12.82 -5.88
N ARG A 20 -0.56 11.57 -5.46
CA ARG A 20 -0.91 11.12 -4.12
C ARG A 20 -0.15 11.90 -3.05
N GLU A 21 -0.86 12.34 -2.02
CA GLU A 21 -0.23 12.82 -0.79
C GLU A 21 0.44 11.64 -0.04
N ILE A 22 1.76 11.68 0.08
CA ILE A 22 2.54 10.62 0.71
C ILE A 22 2.61 10.85 2.23
N VAL A 23 1.72 10.21 2.99
CA VAL A 23 1.73 10.23 4.46
C VAL A 23 2.89 9.40 5.02
N VAL A 24 3.15 8.23 4.43
CA VAL A 24 4.26 7.33 4.78
C VAL A 24 4.99 6.93 3.50
N PRO A 25 6.33 7.01 3.43
CA PRO A 25 7.08 6.60 2.25
C PRO A 25 6.86 5.13 1.89
N ASP A 26 6.77 4.82 0.60
CA ASP A 26 6.57 3.45 0.10
C ASP A 26 7.63 2.47 0.61
N SER A 27 8.89 2.91 0.73
CA SER A 27 9.96 2.10 1.30
C SER A 27 9.68 1.67 2.75
N THR A 28 9.12 2.57 3.56
CA THR A 28 8.68 2.26 4.93
C THR A 28 7.46 1.35 4.92
N MET A 29 6.45 1.65 4.08
CA MET A 29 5.24 0.83 3.96
C MET A 29 5.56 -0.62 3.56
N ILE A 30 6.48 -0.83 2.62
CA ILE A 30 6.90 -2.16 2.19
C ILE A 30 7.49 -2.96 3.36
N VAL A 31 8.34 -2.33 4.17
CA VAL A 31 8.97 -3.00 5.32
C VAL A 31 7.93 -3.28 6.41
N VAL A 32 7.11 -2.29 6.75
CA VAL A 32 6.07 -2.40 7.79
C VAL A 32 5.07 -3.50 7.45
N LEU A 33 4.55 -3.53 6.21
CA LEU A 33 3.59 -4.54 5.78
C LEU A 33 4.18 -5.95 5.79
N ALA A 34 5.44 -6.10 5.35
CA ALA A 34 6.13 -7.38 5.44
C ALA A 34 6.29 -7.84 6.90
N ASP A 35 6.71 -6.96 7.79
CA ASP A 35 6.88 -7.28 9.20
C ASP A 35 5.55 -7.58 9.90
N LEU A 36 4.48 -6.87 9.54
CA LEU A 36 3.12 -7.17 10.00
C LEU A 36 2.66 -8.56 9.52
N HIS A 37 2.90 -8.92 8.26
CA HIS A 37 2.57 -10.26 7.77
C HIS A 37 3.35 -11.37 8.49
N LEU A 38 4.64 -11.14 8.79
CA LEU A 38 5.46 -12.08 9.55
C LEU A 38 5.01 -12.16 11.01
N ALA A 39 4.66 -11.02 11.62
CA ALA A 39 4.09 -10.95 12.95
C ALA A 39 2.76 -11.72 13.04
N ASP A 40 1.84 -11.50 12.10
CA ASP A 40 0.57 -12.23 12.03
C ASP A 40 0.79 -13.74 11.86
N ALA A 41 1.78 -14.15 11.06
CA ALA A 41 2.13 -15.56 10.92
C ALA A 41 2.65 -16.16 12.24
N ARG A 42 3.41 -15.39 13.04
CA ARG A 42 3.91 -15.81 14.36
C ARG A 42 2.82 -15.80 15.43
N ALA A 43 1.91 -14.83 15.39
CA ALA A 43 0.79 -14.69 16.33
C ALA A 43 -0.22 -15.84 16.24
N ARG A 44 -0.21 -16.61 15.14
CA ARG A 44 -0.94 -17.89 15.04
C ARG A 44 -0.40 -18.96 16.00
N LEU A 45 0.76 -18.73 16.64
CA LEU A 45 1.26 -19.54 17.73
C LEU A 45 0.64 -19.05 19.06
N PRO A 46 0.19 -19.96 19.95
CA PRO A 46 -0.71 -19.66 21.08
C PRO A 46 -0.31 -18.52 22.04
N ASP A 47 0.97 -18.16 22.11
CA ASP A 47 1.51 -17.28 23.17
C ASP A 47 2.00 -15.90 22.70
N GLN A 48 1.80 -15.50 21.43
CA GLN A 48 2.50 -14.34 20.84
C GLN A 48 1.61 -13.20 20.29
N ALA A 49 0.28 -13.25 20.50
CA ALA A 49 -0.64 -12.42 19.72
C ALA A 49 -0.90 -10.98 20.24
N ILE A 50 -0.83 -10.74 21.56
CA ILE A 50 -1.34 -9.47 22.14
C ILE A 50 -0.34 -8.33 21.90
N GLY A 51 -0.80 -7.24 21.26
CA GLY A 51 -0.03 -6.01 21.07
C GLY A 51 1.11 -6.10 20.04
N LEU A 52 1.21 -7.21 19.30
CA LEU A 52 2.29 -7.43 18.34
C LEU A 52 2.21 -6.44 17.17
N ARG A 53 1.01 -6.13 16.68
CA ARG A 53 0.80 -5.13 15.62
C ARG A 53 1.32 -3.75 16.04
N ASP A 54 0.87 -3.25 17.19
CA ASP A 54 1.27 -1.93 17.69
C ASP A 54 2.79 -1.88 17.95
N SER A 55 3.38 -2.97 18.42
CA SER A 55 4.83 -3.09 18.62
C SER A 55 5.60 -3.03 17.29
N VAL A 56 5.10 -3.69 16.24
CA VAL A 56 5.70 -3.62 14.89
C VAL A 56 5.60 -2.21 14.32
N LEU A 57 4.44 -1.56 14.44
CA LEU A 57 4.26 -0.18 13.96
C LEU A 57 5.21 0.78 14.71
N ALA A 58 5.27 0.68 16.03
CA ALA A 58 6.14 1.52 16.86
C ALA A 58 7.63 1.32 16.56
N TYR A 59 8.04 0.09 16.25
CA TYR A 59 9.42 -0.21 15.82
C TYR A 59 9.82 0.56 14.55
N HIS A 60 8.86 0.82 13.66
CA HIS A 60 9.06 1.62 12.44
C HIS A 60 8.72 3.11 12.62
N GLY A 61 8.50 3.56 13.85
CA GLY A 61 8.18 4.96 14.16
C GLY A 61 6.77 5.38 13.74
N LEU A 62 5.85 4.43 13.58
CA LEU A 62 4.45 4.67 13.23
C LEU A 62 3.53 4.37 14.42
N ASP A 63 2.41 5.07 14.46
CA ASP A 63 1.24 4.66 15.22
C ASP A 63 0.14 4.11 14.29
N SER A 64 -0.88 3.49 14.88
CA SER A 64 -1.98 2.87 14.14
C SER A 64 -2.75 3.89 13.29
N THR A 65 -2.93 5.12 13.77
CA THR A 65 -3.65 6.17 13.03
C THR A 65 -2.88 6.62 11.78
N THR A 66 -1.58 6.82 11.90
CA THR A 66 -0.72 7.23 10.77
C THR A 66 -0.65 6.11 9.72
N PHE A 67 -0.56 4.86 10.17
CA PHE A 67 -0.59 3.70 9.28
C PHE A 67 -1.94 3.56 8.56
N GLU A 68 -3.06 3.71 9.27
CA GLU A 68 -4.39 3.64 8.69
C GLU A 68 -4.63 4.75 7.66
N LEU A 69 -4.22 5.99 7.95
CA LEU A 69 -4.29 7.10 6.98
C LEU A 69 -3.47 6.81 5.71
N ALA A 70 -2.27 6.23 5.86
CA ALA A 70 -1.45 5.86 4.71
C ALA A 70 -2.09 4.72 3.89
N MET A 71 -2.72 3.74 4.55
CA MET A 71 -3.44 2.65 3.88
C MET A 71 -4.67 3.15 3.15
N ASP A 72 -5.48 4.02 3.78
CA ASP A 72 -6.67 4.60 3.18
C ASP A 72 -6.30 5.43 1.95
N GLY A 73 -5.24 6.25 2.04
CA GLY A 73 -4.73 7.03 0.91
C GLY A 73 -4.21 6.18 -0.26
N LEU A 74 -3.85 4.91 -0.05
CA LEU A 74 -3.46 3.99 -1.13
C LEU A 74 -4.67 3.38 -1.86
N LEU A 75 -5.86 3.36 -1.25
CA LEU A 75 -7.05 2.77 -1.85
C LEU A 75 -7.56 3.56 -3.07
N ASP A 76 -7.26 4.85 -3.13
CA ASP A 76 -7.60 5.72 -4.25
C ASP A 76 -6.68 5.48 -5.48
N TYR A 77 -5.54 4.81 -5.28
CA TYR A 77 -4.49 4.59 -6.30
C TYR A 77 -4.22 3.09 -6.50
N PRO A 78 -5.14 2.33 -7.13
CA PRO A 78 -5.07 0.87 -7.18
C PRO A 78 -3.81 0.31 -7.89
N GLN A 79 -3.26 1.05 -8.85
CA GLN A 79 -2.02 0.67 -9.53
C GLN A 79 -0.79 0.86 -8.62
N GLU A 80 -0.76 1.89 -7.77
CA GLU A 80 0.28 2.07 -6.77
C GLU A 80 0.19 1.01 -5.68
N LEU A 81 -1.03 0.75 -5.18
CA LEU A 81 -1.27 -0.31 -4.20
C LEU A 81 -0.79 -1.67 -4.71
N THR A 82 -1.06 -2.00 -5.97
CA THR A 82 -0.60 -3.25 -6.59
C THR A 82 0.94 -3.32 -6.61
N ARG A 83 1.61 -2.27 -7.09
CA ARG A 83 3.09 -2.21 -7.14
C ARG A 83 3.72 -2.31 -5.74
N LEU A 84 3.11 -1.65 -4.77
CA LEU A 84 3.54 -1.69 -3.38
C LEU A 84 3.40 -3.10 -2.81
N TYR A 85 2.28 -3.77 -3.08
CA TYR A 85 2.05 -5.14 -2.62
C TYR A 85 2.98 -6.16 -3.31
N ASP A 86 3.25 -6.02 -4.61
CA ASP A 86 4.24 -6.84 -5.32
C ASP A 86 5.61 -6.72 -4.66
N SER A 87 6.01 -5.50 -4.27
CA SER A 87 7.28 -5.26 -3.56
C SER A 87 7.31 -5.88 -2.17
N VAL A 88 6.17 -5.92 -1.46
CA VAL A 88 6.02 -6.64 -0.19
C VAL A 88 6.20 -8.15 -0.39
N LEU A 89 5.57 -8.72 -1.42
CA LEU A 89 5.71 -10.15 -1.75
C LEU A 89 7.15 -10.51 -2.11
N ASP A 90 7.82 -9.70 -2.93
CA ASP A 90 9.22 -9.90 -3.29
C ASP A 90 10.11 -9.92 -2.05
N ARG A 91 9.89 -8.99 -1.11
CA ARG A 91 10.61 -8.95 0.17
C ARG A 91 10.37 -10.22 1.00
N LEU A 92 9.13 -10.66 1.13
CA LEU A 92 8.78 -11.86 1.89
C LEU A 92 9.40 -13.11 1.26
N ASN A 93 9.39 -13.21 -0.07
CA ASN A 93 9.99 -14.32 -0.80
C ASN A 93 11.52 -14.34 -0.66
N ALA A 94 12.17 -13.17 -0.72
CA ALA A 94 13.60 -13.04 -0.46
C ALA A 94 13.97 -13.46 0.98
N ALA A 95 13.18 -13.05 1.98
CA ALA A 95 13.39 -13.46 3.36
C ALA A 95 13.22 -14.97 3.58
N ARG A 96 12.36 -15.63 2.78
CA ARG A 96 12.15 -17.08 2.81
C ARG A 96 13.29 -17.85 2.16
N SER A 97 13.86 -17.37 1.06
CA SER A 97 14.93 -18.08 0.34
C SER A 97 16.28 -18.05 1.04
N MET A 98 16.44 -17.19 2.05
CA MET A 98 17.65 -17.09 2.87
C MET A 98 17.64 -18.01 4.10
N GLN A 99 16.54 -18.73 4.36
CA GLN A 99 16.38 -19.69 5.46
C GLN A 99 16.53 -21.13 4.95
#